data_AF-A0A7J7Q7F2-F1
#
_entry.id   AF-A0A7J7Q7F2-F1
#
_cell.length_a   1.000
_cell.length_b   1.000
_cell.length_c   1.000
_cell.angle_alpha   90.00
_cell.angle_beta   90.00
_cell.angle_gamma   90.00
#
_symmetry.space_group_name_H-M   'P 1'
#
loop_
_entity.id
_entity.type
_entity.pdbx_description
1 polymer ?
#
loop_
_entity_poly.entity_id
_entity_poly.type
_entity_poly.pdbx_seq_one_letter_code
_entity_poly.pdbx_strand_id
1 'polypeptide(L)'
;MALGSSGWLASTLHPAATAVALAAAAAAAAGSSSSSSSGMECLNRHQLCSLLWSLGSLQERPPVEWLQQLLAALRPHLQELQPSKLSSVLWGLAQLGYRPSKGWAKDWFTASSRVLYHQGAGPAAPTEEGRFSGGVQGSRLQHRLRQGQQQRQQQHEEEPQQGLRFSPDHLACVAGSLGLLRLNPRSGHWLRVFRRCVVQQLPHMRGAHVATVLCGLAKRRSSQPPHWVWLLVARQVQLLEVQRRRVGLEQRAGLPEAAAAAAAGQDAAEEAEAAAQLGTAGVAEQPVLQRLPGAPSAAAASATVTRQQQLQPADIAATVWALPHLLHPTATSWKASIAHGAALKALAAASLPLLPSCSAAELVQLAVGFGGLRFYPGAHWLKVHENAVAARYPGMSPANRARLRSAVRVMWSDG
;
A
#
# COMPACT_ATOMS: atom_id res chain seq x y z
N MET A 1 -10.66 1.31 -19.18
CA MET A 1 -10.77 1.76 -17.76
C MET A 1 -9.51 1.39 -16.99
N ALA A 2 -8.38 2.03 -17.30
CA ALA A 2 -7.14 1.94 -16.53
C ALA A 2 -6.87 3.35 -16.02
N LEU A 3 -7.29 3.65 -14.79
CA LEU A 3 -6.96 4.92 -14.14
C LEU A 3 -5.59 4.75 -13.49
N GLY A 4 -4.68 5.68 -13.80
CA GLY A 4 -3.28 5.65 -13.38
C GLY A 4 -3.11 5.67 -11.85
N SER A 5 -2.89 4.49 -11.28
CA SER A 5 -2.44 4.32 -9.89
C SER A 5 -1.25 3.35 -9.77
N SER A 6 -0.47 3.18 -10.83
CA SER A 6 0.58 2.15 -10.91
C SER A 6 1.88 2.49 -10.17
N GLY A 7 2.00 3.69 -9.58
CA GLY A 7 3.29 4.19 -9.06
C GLY A 7 3.80 3.57 -7.75
N TRP A 8 2.99 2.81 -7.02
CA TRP A 8 3.27 2.56 -5.58
C TRP A 8 3.75 1.14 -5.25
N LEU A 9 3.63 0.17 -6.17
CA LEU A 9 4.16 -1.20 -6.00
C LEU A 9 5.53 -1.43 -6.67
N ALA A 10 6.08 -0.42 -7.35
CA ALA A 10 7.34 -0.52 -8.09
C ALA A 10 8.62 -0.33 -7.24
N SER A 11 8.51 -0.02 -5.95
CA SER A 11 9.64 0.48 -5.15
C SER A 11 10.60 -0.59 -4.58
N THR A 12 10.61 -1.81 -5.11
CA THR A 12 11.66 -2.81 -4.81
C THR A 12 12.03 -3.57 -6.08
N LEU A 13 12.80 -2.92 -6.96
CA LEU A 13 13.40 -3.57 -8.12
C LEU A 13 14.60 -4.42 -7.66
N HIS A 14 14.57 -5.72 -7.95
CA HIS A 14 15.72 -6.62 -7.82
C HIS A 14 16.50 -6.58 -9.16
N PRO A 15 17.71 -5.99 -9.22
CA PRO A 15 18.39 -5.71 -10.49
C PRO A 15 18.75 -6.97 -11.31
N ALA A 16 18.99 -8.10 -10.64
CA ALA A 16 19.35 -9.36 -11.32
C ALA A 16 18.18 -10.07 -12.02
N ALA A 17 16.95 -9.92 -11.52
CA ALA A 17 15.76 -10.52 -12.13
C ALA A 17 15.34 -9.79 -13.42
N THR A 18 15.58 -8.48 -13.48
CA THR A 18 15.32 -7.63 -14.65
C THR A 18 16.15 -8.04 -15.86
N ALA A 19 17.42 -8.42 -15.69
CA ALA A 19 18.29 -8.78 -16.82
C ALA A 19 17.88 -10.10 -17.49
N VAL A 20 17.55 -11.13 -16.71
CA VAL A 20 17.08 -12.43 -17.24
C VAL A 20 15.70 -12.29 -17.89
N ALA A 21 14.82 -11.48 -17.30
CA ALA A 21 13.50 -11.22 -17.88
C ALA A 21 13.57 -10.37 -19.16
N LEU A 22 14.49 -9.40 -19.25
CA LEU A 22 14.76 -8.64 -20.48
C LEU A 22 15.32 -9.53 -21.58
N ALA A 23 16.23 -10.45 -21.26
CA ALA A 23 16.76 -11.40 -22.24
C ALA A 23 15.70 -12.39 -22.73
N ALA A 24 14.86 -12.92 -21.84
CA ALA A 24 13.77 -13.82 -22.21
C ALA A 24 12.62 -13.10 -22.96
N ALA A 25 12.29 -11.86 -22.59
CA ALA A 25 11.31 -11.04 -23.30
C ALA A 25 11.83 -10.59 -24.67
N ALA A 26 13.11 -10.25 -24.79
CA ALA A 26 13.75 -9.95 -26.07
C ALA A 26 13.81 -11.19 -26.98
N ALA A 27 14.10 -12.37 -26.43
CA ALA A 27 14.06 -13.62 -27.17
C ALA A 27 12.62 -14.00 -27.60
N ALA A 28 11.61 -13.71 -26.78
CA ALA A 28 10.21 -13.93 -27.12
C ALA A 28 9.68 -12.93 -28.17
N ALA A 29 10.17 -11.69 -28.16
CA ALA A 29 9.80 -10.65 -29.13
C ALA A 29 10.48 -10.86 -30.51
N ALA A 30 11.65 -11.51 -30.54
CA ALA A 30 12.41 -11.74 -31.77
C ALA A 30 12.06 -13.03 -32.53
N GLY A 31 11.21 -13.91 -31.98
CA GLY A 31 10.96 -15.24 -32.51
C GLY A 31 9.60 -15.41 -33.20
N SER A 32 9.62 -15.48 -34.54
CA SER A 32 8.50 -15.89 -35.39
C SER A 32 7.87 -17.22 -34.93
N SER A 33 6.62 -17.13 -34.48
CA SER A 33 5.45 -18.04 -34.51
C SER A 33 5.53 -19.58 -34.37
N SER A 34 6.68 -20.27 -34.35
CA SER A 34 6.68 -21.75 -34.34
C SER A 34 7.62 -22.43 -33.35
N SER A 35 8.49 -21.71 -32.66
CA SER A 35 9.53 -22.32 -31.80
C SER A 35 9.44 -21.96 -30.31
N SER A 36 8.43 -21.19 -29.89
CA SER A 36 8.34 -20.63 -28.53
C SER A 36 7.97 -21.65 -27.44
N SER A 37 7.43 -22.82 -27.82
CA SER A 37 7.02 -23.88 -26.88
C SER A 37 8.23 -24.55 -26.22
N SER A 38 9.28 -24.84 -26.98
CA SER A 38 10.46 -25.57 -26.48
C SER A 38 11.26 -24.77 -25.45
N GLY A 39 11.26 -23.44 -25.54
CA GLY A 39 11.97 -22.59 -24.57
C GLY A 39 11.29 -22.52 -23.20
N MET A 40 9.96 -22.64 -23.14
CA MET A 40 9.22 -22.60 -21.88
C MET A 40 9.40 -23.87 -21.04
N GLU A 41 9.65 -25.01 -21.67
CA GLU A 41 9.88 -26.29 -21.00
C GLU A 41 11.21 -26.32 -20.23
N CYS A 42 12.18 -25.49 -20.61
CA CYS A 42 13.47 -25.37 -19.92
C CYS A 42 13.44 -24.46 -18.69
N LEU A 43 12.39 -23.65 -18.50
CA LEU A 43 12.31 -22.71 -17.39
C LEU A 43 11.81 -23.39 -16.12
N ASN A 44 12.54 -23.21 -15.01
CA ASN A 44 12.08 -23.70 -13.71
C ASN A 44 10.91 -22.86 -13.16
N ARG A 45 10.19 -23.40 -12.17
CA ARG A 45 9.03 -22.75 -11.52
C ARG A 45 9.30 -21.33 -11.03
N HIS A 46 10.50 -21.05 -10.53
CA HIS A 46 10.88 -19.73 -10.01
C HIS A 46 11.10 -18.74 -11.16
N GLN A 47 11.72 -19.18 -12.25
CA GLN A 47 11.91 -18.41 -13.47
C GLN A 47 10.57 -18.07 -14.13
N LEU A 48 9.63 -19.02 -14.22
CA LEU A 48 8.29 -18.78 -14.75
C LEU A 48 7.54 -17.69 -13.96
N CYS A 49 7.60 -17.74 -12.62
CA CYS A 49 6.99 -16.71 -11.77
C CYS A 49 7.66 -15.34 -11.96
N SER A 50 8.99 -15.31 -11.99
CA SER A 50 9.77 -14.08 -12.16
C SER A 50 9.56 -13.45 -13.55
N LEU A 51 9.42 -14.27 -14.59
CA LEU A 51 9.12 -13.83 -15.95
C LEU A 51 7.75 -13.16 -16.00
N LEU A 52 6.72 -13.82 -15.46
CA LEU A 52 5.37 -13.26 -15.39
C LEU A 52 5.31 -11.95 -14.57
N TRP A 53 6.00 -11.91 -13.42
CA TRP A 53 6.10 -10.70 -12.62
C TRP A 53 6.79 -9.58 -13.39
N SER A 54 7.89 -9.87 -14.09
CA SER A 54 8.65 -8.88 -14.85
C SER A 54 7.85 -8.33 -16.03
N LEU A 55 7.12 -9.18 -16.75
CA LEU A 55 6.19 -8.74 -17.80
C LEU A 55 5.12 -7.80 -17.24
N GLY A 56 4.53 -8.14 -16.09
CA GLY A 56 3.57 -7.28 -15.40
C GLY A 56 4.17 -5.94 -14.95
N SER A 57 5.41 -5.94 -14.45
CA SER A 57 6.13 -4.74 -14.02
C SER A 57 6.48 -3.82 -15.19
N LEU A 58 6.91 -4.39 -16.31
CA LEU A 58 7.23 -3.66 -17.55
C LEU A 58 5.96 -3.24 -18.31
N GLN A 59 4.79 -3.81 -17.96
CA GLN A 59 3.53 -3.66 -18.69
C GLN A 59 3.60 -4.09 -20.17
N GLU A 60 4.57 -4.93 -20.50
CA GLU A 60 4.73 -5.52 -21.83
C GLU A 60 3.70 -6.62 -22.03
N ARG A 61 2.87 -6.51 -23.07
CA ARG A 61 1.77 -7.43 -23.33
C ARG A 61 2.18 -8.45 -24.39
N PRO A 62 2.66 -9.65 -24.02
CA PRO A 62 2.96 -10.69 -24.99
C PRO A 62 1.67 -11.18 -25.68
N PRO A 63 1.80 -11.89 -26.82
CA PRO A 63 0.67 -12.57 -27.45
C PRO A 63 -0.08 -13.46 -26.47
N VAL A 64 -1.41 -13.53 -26.62
CA VAL A 64 -2.30 -14.24 -25.71
C VAL A 64 -1.95 -15.74 -25.66
N GLU A 65 -1.62 -16.33 -26.79
CA GLU A 65 -1.24 -17.73 -26.97
C GLU A 65 0.03 -18.05 -26.18
N TRP A 66 1.03 -17.15 -26.23
CA TRP A 66 2.26 -17.28 -25.46
C TRP A 66 2.00 -17.23 -23.95
N LEU A 67 1.13 -16.31 -23.51
CA LEU A 67 0.75 -16.22 -22.10
C LEU A 67 -0.05 -17.45 -21.63
N GLN A 68 -0.86 -18.06 -22.51
CA GLN A 68 -1.53 -19.33 -22.23
C GLN A 68 -0.52 -20.47 -22.04
N GLN A 69 0.51 -20.55 -22.88
CA GLN A 69 1.59 -21.53 -22.75
C GLN A 69 2.35 -21.33 -21.43
N LEU A 70 2.68 -20.09 -21.07
CA LEU A 70 3.35 -19.78 -19.80
C LEU A 70 2.52 -20.23 -18.59
N LEU A 71 1.21 -19.97 -18.62
CA LEU A 71 0.31 -20.39 -17.56
C LEU A 71 0.08 -21.91 -17.53
N ALA A 72 0.12 -22.58 -18.68
CA ALA A 72 0.07 -24.04 -18.76
C ALA A 72 1.32 -24.66 -18.14
N ALA A 73 2.51 -24.13 -18.44
CA ALA A 73 3.78 -24.56 -17.84
C ALA A 73 3.83 -24.28 -16.32
N LEU A 74 3.26 -23.17 -15.86
CA LEU A 74 3.23 -22.82 -14.43
C LEU A 74 2.20 -23.65 -13.63
N ARG A 75 1.12 -24.12 -14.29
CA ARG A 75 0.00 -24.82 -13.66
C ARG A 75 0.40 -26.00 -12.75
N PRO A 76 1.25 -26.97 -13.17
CA PRO A 76 1.64 -28.09 -12.31
C PRO A 76 2.38 -27.64 -11.04
N HIS A 77 3.11 -26.52 -11.12
CA HIS A 77 3.89 -26.01 -10.00
C HIS A 77 3.09 -25.15 -9.02
N LEU A 78 1.83 -24.79 -9.32
CA LEU A 78 1.03 -23.92 -8.43
C LEU A 78 0.92 -24.48 -7.00
N GLN A 79 0.83 -25.80 -6.87
CA GLN A 79 0.79 -26.49 -5.57
C GLN A 79 2.15 -26.53 -4.87
N GLU A 80 3.22 -25.99 -5.41
CA GLU A 80 4.52 -25.94 -4.73
C GLU A 80 4.95 -24.51 -4.42
N LEU A 81 4.23 -23.53 -4.99
CA LEU A 81 4.56 -22.13 -4.83
C LEU A 81 4.31 -21.65 -3.40
N GLN A 82 5.27 -20.86 -2.91
CA GLN A 82 5.14 -20.10 -1.69
C GLN A 82 4.12 -18.94 -1.86
N PRO A 83 3.51 -18.44 -0.76
CA PRO A 83 2.58 -17.31 -0.77
C PRO A 83 3.08 -16.07 -1.54
N SER A 84 4.38 -15.76 -1.45
CA SER A 84 5.00 -14.64 -2.17
C SER A 84 4.92 -14.82 -3.69
N LYS A 85 5.19 -16.04 -4.18
CA LYS A 85 5.12 -16.36 -5.61
C LYS A 85 3.67 -16.46 -6.09
N LEU A 86 2.76 -17.04 -5.29
CA LEU A 86 1.32 -17.07 -5.62
C LEU A 86 0.72 -15.67 -5.78
N SER A 87 1.07 -14.74 -4.88
CA SER A 87 0.63 -13.35 -4.96
C SER A 87 1.27 -12.62 -6.15
N SER A 88 2.56 -12.82 -6.40
CA SER A 88 3.29 -12.23 -7.53
C SER A 88 2.73 -12.67 -8.89
N VAL A 89 2.41 -13.96 -9.04
CA VAL A 89 1.78 -14.50 -10.26
C VAL A 89 0.43 -13.83 -10.51
N LEU A 90 -0.41 -13.76 -9.49
CA LEU A 90 -1.73 -13.14 -9.62
C LEU A 90 -1.63 -11.63 -9.93
N TRP A 91 -0.67 -10.95 -9.33
CA TRP A 91 -0.37 -9.56 -9.60
C TRP A 91 0.10 -9.34 -11.04
N GLY A 92 1.08 -10.13 -11.51
CA GLY A 92 1.56 -10.04 -12.89
C GLY A 92 0.41 -10.18 -13.90
N LEU A 93 -0.48 -11.15 -13.68
CA LEU A 93 -1.71 -11.30 -14.46
C LEU A 93 -2.61 -10.06 -14.42
N ALA A 94 -2.81 -9.49 -13.23
CA ALA A 94 -3.63 -8.29 -13.05
C ALA A 94 -3.05 -7.08 -13.78
N GLN A 95 -1.73 -6.90 -13.76
CA GLN A 95 -1.05 -5.81 -14.45
C GLN A 95 -1.11 -5.95 -15.97
N LEU A 96 -0.97 -7.18 -16.48
CA LEU A 96 -1.15 -7.48 -17.89
C LEU A 96 -2.62 -7.36 -18.34
N GLY A 97 -3.57 -7.31 -17.39
CA GLY A 97 -5.00 -7.35 -17.69
C GLY A 97 -5.45 -8.69 -18.26
N TYR A 98 -4.65 -9.75 -18.10
CA TYR A 98 -4.94 -11.06 -18.63
C TYR A 98 -5.74 -11.89 -17.64
N ARG A 99 -6.95 -12.29 -18.05
CA ARG A 99 -7.83 -13.12 -17.22
C ARG A 99 -7.57 -14.60 -17.49
N PRO A 100 -7.06 -15.37 -16.51
CA PRO A 100 -6.81 -16.80 -16.71
C PRO A 100 -8.12 -17.58 -16.89
N SER A 101 -8.00 -18.79 -17.47
CA SER A 101 -9.15 -19.69 -17.64
C SER A 101 -9.79 -20.07 -16.30
N LYS A 102 -11.07 -20.46 -16.31
CA LYS A 102 -11.78 -20.89 -15.10
C LYS A 102 -11.10 -22.08 -14.41
N GLY A 103 -10.52 -23.00 -15.19
CA GLY A 103 -9.77 -24.14 -14.68
C GLY A 103 -8.49 -23.70 -13.96
N TRP A 104 -7.69 -22.85 -14.60
CA TRP A 104 -6.46 -22.33 -13.98
C TRP A 104 -6.76 -21.53 -12.70
N ALA A 105 -7.78 -20.67 -12.72
CA ALA A 105 -8.19 -19.92 -11.54
C ALA A 105 -8.63 -20.83 -10.38
N LYS A 106 -9.34 -21.93 -10.68
CA LYS A 106 -9.71 -22.95 -9.68
C LYS A 106 -8.45 -23.55 -9.04
N ASP A 107 -7.45 -23.90 -9.83
CA ASP A 107 -6.22 -24.52 -9.34
C ASP A 107 -5.40 -23.55 -8.49
N TRP A 108 -5.34 -22.27 -8.88
CA TRP A 108 -4.74 -21.21 -8.06
C TRP A 108 -5.47 -21.01 -6.73
N PHE A 109 -6.82 -21.04 -6.72
CA PHE A 109 -7.58 -20.98 -5.47
C PHE A 109 -7.32 -22.18 -4.57
N THR A 110 -7.19 -23.40 -5.14
CA THR A 110 -6.81 -24.59 -4.39
C THR A 110 -5.41 -24.45 -3.76
N ALA A 111 -4.43 -24.00 -4.54
CA ALA A 111 -3.07 -23.78 -4.06
C ALA A 111 -3.00 -22.72 -2.94
N SER A 112 -3.64 -21.57 -3.13
CA SER A 112 -3.69 -20.49 -2.14
C SER A 112 -4.46 -20.90 -0.88
N SER A 113 -5.54 -21.68 -1.03
CA SER A 113 -6.30 -22.26 0.08
C SER A 113 -5.39 -23.00 1.05
N ARG A 114 -4.54 -23.92 0.55
CA ARG A 114 -3.62 -24.70 1.40
C ARG A 114 -2.75 -23.79 2.27
N VAL A 115 -2.15 -22.77 1.64
CA VAL A 115 -1.29 -21.81 2.33
C VAL A 115 -2.07 -21.01 3.37
N LEU A 116 -3.31 -20.59 3.06
CA LEU A 116 -4.20 -19.90 3.99
C LEU A 116 -4.63 -20.81 5.17
N TYR A 117 -4.87 -22.11 4.95
CA TYR A 117 -5.25 -23.03 6.03
C TYR A 117 -4.12 -23.27 7.02
N HIS A 118 -2.88 -23.43 6.55
CA HIS A 118 -1.73 -23.56 7.44
C HIS A 118 -1.55 -22.34 8.36
N GLN A 119 -2.04 -21.16 7.95
CA GLN A 119 -2.07 -19.96 8.80
C GLN A 119 -3.27 -19.93 9.75
N GLY A 120 -4.43 -20.38 9.28
CA GLY A 120 -5.67 -20.38 10.06
C GLY A 120 -5.75 -21.47 11.14
N ALA A 121 -4.90 -22.50 11.07
CA ALA A 121 -4.87 -23.63 12.01
C ALA A 121 -4.09 -23.35 13.32
N GLY A 122 -3.65 -22.10 13.56
CA GLY A 122 -3.11 -21.73 14.87
C GLY A 122 -4.12 -21.98 16.00
N PRO A 123 -3.66 -22.37 17.21
CA PRO A 123 -4.54 -22.62 18.35
C PRO A 123 -5.41 -21.40 18.61
N ALA A 124 -6.69 -21.61 18.92
CA ALA A 124 -7.58 -20.56 19.36
C ALA A 124 -6.89 -19.81 20.53
N ALA A 125 -6.71 -18.50 20.38
CA ALA A 125 -5.88 -17.72 21.29
C ALA A 125 -6.40 -17.81 22.75
N PRO A 126 -5.53 -18.06 23.74
CA PRO A 126 -5.85 -17.86 25.14
C PRO A 126 -5.92 -16.37 25.48
N THR A 127 -6.76 -16.04 26.45
CA THR A 127 -6.97 -14.73 27.06
C THR A 127 -5.66 -14.18 27.65
N GLU A 128 -5.26 -12.98 27.25
CA GLU A 128 -4.00 -12.35 27.68
C GLU A 128 -4.14 -11.59 29.01
N GLU A 129 -3.49 -12.09 30.06
CA GLU A 129 -2.98 -11.31 31.18
C GLU A 129 -1.50 -11.70 31.38
N GLY A 130 -0.58 -10.73 31.33
CA GLY A 130 0.81 -11.00 31.67
C GLY A 130 1.82 -10.02 31.08
N ARG A 131 2.11 -8.97 31.85
CA ARG A 131 3.26 -8.04 31.70
C ARG A 131 4.57 -8.78 31.47
N PHE A 132 5.53 -8.14 30.79
CA PHE A 132 6.87 -7.91 31.35
C PHE A 132 7.66 -6.79 30.64
N SER A 133 8.29 -5.98 31.48
CA SER A 133 9.41 -5.04 31.25
C SER A 133 10.63 -5.79 30.69
N GLY A 134 11.56 -5.28 29.89
CA GLY A 134 12.19 -3.95 29.89
C GLY A 134 13.64 -4.09 30.39
N GLY A 135 14.64 -4.06 29.50
CA GLY A 135 16.06 -4.07 29.84
C GLY A 135 16.98 -4.03 28.62
N VAL A 136 17.76 -2.95 28.47
CA VAL A 136 18.60 -2.58 27.31
C VAL A 136 20.08 -2.70 27.68
N GLN A 137 20.91 -3.24 26.79
CA GLN A 137 22.35 -2.94 26.76
C GLN A 137 22.85 -2.74 25.32
N GLY A 138 23.53 -1.60 25.14
CA GLY A 138 24.02 -1.08 23.87
C GLY A 138 25.40 -1.59 23.46
N SER A 139 25.82 -1.10 22.30
CA SER A 139 27.18 -1.21 21.73
C SER A 139 27.50 -2.49 20.94
N ARG A 140 26.68 -2.82 19.92
CA ARG A 140 27.07 -3.65 18.75
C ARG A 140 26.41 -3.20 17.43
N LEU A 141 26.11 -1.90 17.26
CA LEU A 141 25.23 -1.42 16.18
C LEU A 141 25.88 -1.34 14.79
N GLN A 142 27.19 -1.04 14.70
CA GLN A 142 27.83 -0.82 13.40
C GLN A 142 28.21 -2.12 12.67
N HIS A 143 28.58 -3.18 13.38
CA HIS A 143 28.76 -4.50 12.78
C HIS A 143 27.41 -5.16 12.43
N ARG A 144 26.34 -4.87 13.19
CA ARG A 144 24.96 -5.34 12.93
C ARG A 144 24.29 -4.70 11.72
N LEU A 145 24.71 -3.52 11.27
CA LEU A 145 24.10 -2.87 10.11
C LEU A 145 24.60 -3.43 8.78
N ARG A 146 25.90 -3.78 8.67
CA ARG A 146 26.44 -4.55 7.53
C ARG A 146 25.94 -6.00 7.56
N GLN A 147 25.96 -6.63 8.73
CA GLN A 147 25.36 -7.97 8.89
C GLN A 147 23.85 -7.95 8.68
N GLY A 148 23.10 -6.90 9.04
CA GLY A 148 21.64 -6.84 8.89
C GLY A 148 21.14 -6.57 7.47
N GLN A 149 22.03 -6.25 6.53
CA GLN A 149 21.71 -6.09 5.12
C GLN A 149 22.12 -7.33 4.31
N GLN A 150 23.29 -7.92 4.60
CA GLN A 150 23.66 -9.25 4.11
C GLN A 150 22.77 -10.34 4.72
N GLN A 151 22.42 -10.26 6.01
CA GLN A 151 21.39 -11.09 6.62
C GLN A 151 20.01 -10.77 6.06
N ARG A 152 19.68 -9.61 5.52
CA ARG A 152 18.36 -9.44 4.87
C ARG A 152 18.28 -10.10 3.50
N GLN A 153 19.40 -10.21 2.80
CA GLN A 153 19.49 -10.99 1.57
C GLN A 153 19.60 -12.50 1.87
N GLN A 154 20.38 -12.89 2.88
CA GLN A 154 20.53 -14.28 3.33
C GLN A 154 19.32 -14.78 4.15
N GLN A 155 18.61 -13.95 4.92
CA GLN A 155 17.33 -14.28 5.58
C GLN A 155 16.20 -14.43 4.57
N HIS A 156 16.31 -13.86 3.37
CA HIS A 156 15.37 -14.21 2.29
C HIS A 156 15.64 -15.63 1.74
N GLU A 157 16.81 -16.20 1.98
CA GLU A 157 17.16 -17.58 1.64
C GLU A 157 17.04 -18.55 2.84
N GLU A 158 17.21 -18.07 4.07
CA GLU A 158 17.22 -18.85 5.33
C GLU A 158 16.12 -18.44 6.33
N GLU A 159 14.85 -18.37 5.91
CA GLU A 159 13.73 -18.19 6.84
C GLU A 159 12.87 -19.47 6.88
N PRO A 160 13.24 -20.49 7.69
CA PRO A 160 12.74 -21.85 7.49
C PRO A 160 11.28 -22.05 7.89
N GLN A 161 10.60 -21.04 8.46
CA GLN A 161 9.23 -21.21 8.98
C GLN A 161 8.27 -20.03 8.76
N GLN A 162 8.73 -18.84 8.35
CA GLN A 162 7.83 -17.75 7.95
C GLN A 162 7.38 -17.88 6.48
N GLY A 163 8.08 -18.68 5.66
CA GLY A 163 7.82 -18.86 4.23
C GLY A 163 6.46 -19.49 3.86
N LEU A 164 5.67 -19.97 4.82
CA LEU A 164 4.33 -20.53 4.59
C LEU A 164 3.20 -19.57 4.96
N ARG A 165 3.51 -18.33 5.42
CA ARG A 165 2.50 -17.35 5.80
C ARG A 165 2.30 -16.24 4.75
N PHE A 166 1.07 -15.79 4.56
CA PHE A 166 0.77 -14.63 3.73
C PHE A 166 1.05 -13.38 4.58
N SER A 167 2.07 -12.61 4.19
CA SER A 167 2.32 -11.30 4.77
C SER A 167 1.16 -10.34 4.47
N PRO A 168 1.02 -9.24 5.22
CA PRO A 168 0.10 -8.15 4.90
C PRO A 168 0.18 -7.69 3.43
N ASP A 169 1.39 -7.60 2.88
CA ASP A 169 1.62 -7.20 1.49
C ASP A 169 1.02 -8.21 0.52
N HIS A 170 1.26 -9.51 0.75
CA HIS A 170 0.73 -10.57 -0.09
C HIS A 170 -0.80 -10.62 -0.04
N LEU A 171 -1.42 -10.43 1.13
CA LEU A 171 -2.90 -10.40 1.27
C LEU A 171 -3.52 -9.21 0.52
N ALA A 172 -2.93 -8.02 0.66
CA ALA A 172 -3.36 -6.84 -0.07
C ALA A 172 -3.21 -7.03 -1.58
N CYS A 173 -2.06 -7.54 -2.01
CA CYS A 173 -1.75 -7.85 -3.39
C CYS A 173 -2.76 -8.85 -4.00
N VAL A 174 -3.07 -9.94 -3.28
CA VAL A 174 -4.08 -10.92 -3.70
C VAL A 174 -5.46 -10.28 -3.84
N ALA A 175 -5.93 -9.55 -2.82
CA ALA A 175 -7.24 -8.90 -2.88
C ALA A 175 -7.36 -7.91 -4.05
N GLY A 176 -6.35 -7.05 -4.22
CA GLY A 176 -6.27 -6.08 -5.30
C GLY A 176 -6.30 -6.76 -6.67
N SER A 177 -5.47 -7.79 -6.85
CA SER A 177 -5.36 -8.53 -8.11
C SER A 177 -6.63 -9.30 -8.46
N LEU A 178 -7.27 -9.95 -7.48
CA LEU A 178 -8.58 -10.58 -7.68
C LEU A 178 -9.65 -9.57 -8.11
N GLY A 179 -9.61 -8.35 -7.54
CA GLY A 179 -10.49 -7.24 -7.92
C GLY A 179 -10.28 -6.76 -9.34
N LEU A 180 -9.02 -6.58 -9.76
CA LEU A 180 -8.67 -6.17 -11.13
C LEU A 180 -9.06 -7.23 -12.16
N LEU A 181 -8.77 -8.50 -11.89
CA LEU A 181 -9.08 -9.63 -12.77
C LEU A 181 -10.56 -10.06 -12.72
N ARG A 182 -11.34 -9.49 -11.80
CA ARG A 182 -12.73 -9.89 -11.52
C ARG A 182 -12.86 -11.41 -11.32
N LEU A 183 -11.92 -11.99 -10.58
CA LEU A 183 -11.93 -13.39 -10.21
C LEU A 183 -12.74 -13.56 -8.93
N ASN A 184 -13.64 -14.55 -8.94
CA ASN A 184 -14.47 -14.85 -7.79
C ASN A 184 -14.23 -16.31 -7.36
N PRO A 185 -13.74 -16.58 -6.14
CA PRO A 185 -13.72 -17.93 -5.60
C PRO A 185 -15.14 -18.48 -5.57
N ARG A 186 -15.34 -19.66 -6.17
CA ARG A 186 -16.65 -20.34 -6.16
C ARG A 186 -17.06 -20.77 -4.74
N SER A 187 -16.09 -21.12 -3.90
CA SER A 187 -16.34 -21.50 -2.52
C SER A 187 -16.37 -20.27 -1.62
N GLY A 188 -17.48 -20.07 -0.91
CA GLY A 188 -17.54 -19.09 0.18
C GLY A 188 -16.54 -19.39 1.31
N HIS A 189 -16.06 -20.63 1.36
CA HIS A 189 -15.06 -21.10 2.31
C HIS A 189 -13.71 -20.41 2.12
N TRP A 190 -13.17 -20.31 0.90
CA TRP A 190 -11.91 -19.59 0.64
C TRP A 190 -11.98 -18.16 1.15
N LEU A 191 -13.09 -17.46 0.88
CA LEU A 191 -13.29 -16.09 1.33
C LEU A 191 -13.40 -15.97 2.86
N ARG A 192 -13.99 -16.96 3.53
CA ARG A 192 -14.03 -17.00 5.01
C ARG A 192 -12.62 -17.12 5.59
N VAL A 193 -11.78 -17.99 5.04
CA VAL A 193 -10.40 -18.19 5.50
C VAL A 193 -9.55 -16.96 5.20
N PHE A 194 -9.63 -16.43 3.97
CA PHE A 194 -8.93 -15.20 3.58
C PHE A 194 -9.25 -14.04 4.52
N ARG A 195 -10.54 -13.83 4.84
CA ARG A 195 -10.97 -12.80 5.79
C ARG A 195 -10.39 -12.99 7.18
N ARG A 196 -10.31 -14.23 7.67
CA ARG A 196 -9.70 -14.56 8.97
C ARG A 196 -8.21 -14.20 8.96
N CYS A 197 -7.47 -14.55 7.90
CA CYS A 197 -6.06 -14.18 7.75
C CYS A 197 -5.87 -12.66 7.72
N VAL A 198 -6.72 -11.92 6.99
CA VAL A 198 -6.68 -10.45 6.97
C VAL A 198 -6.91 -9.87 8.37
N VAL A 199 -7.89 -10.37 9.12
CA VAL A 199 -8.15 -9.90 10.50
C VAL A 199 -6.99 -10.21 11.44
N GLN A 200 -6.40 -11.41 11.34
CA GLN A 200 -5.22 -11.79 12.12
C GLN A 200 -4.00 -10.91 11.82
N GLN A 201 -3.84 -10.49 10.55
CA GLN A 201 -2.75 -9.63 10.12
C GLN A 201 -3.04 -8.13 10.28
N LEU A 202 -4.26 -7.76 10.68
CA LEU A 202 -4.73 -6.38 10.75
C LEU A 202 -3.84 -5.45 11.59
N PRO A 203 -3.30 -5.87 12.76
CA PRO A 203 -2.37 -5.04 13.54
C PRO A 203 -1.06 -4.69 12.80
N HIS A 204 -0.68 -5.48 11.80
CA HIS A 204 0.51 -5.28 10.97
C HIS A 204 0.21 -4.63 9.61
N MET A 205 -1.07 -4.46 9.26
CA MET A 205 -1.47 -3.80 8.03
C MET A 205 -1.28 -2.28 8.12
N ARG A 206 -0.70 -1.72 7.06
CA ARG A 206 -0.58 -0.28 6.80
C ARG A 206 -1.84 0.24 6.10
N GLY A 207 -1.97 1.57 6.02
CA GLY A 207 -3.10 2.23 5.36
C GLY A 207 -3.32 1.76 3.92
N ALA A 208 -2.25 1.71 3.14
CA ALA A 208 -2.27 1.22 1.77
C ALA A 208 -2.74 -0.23 1.65
N HIS A 209 -2.39 -1.10 2.61
CA HIS A 209 -2.80 -2.50 2.58
C HIS A 209 -4.30 -2.62 2.81
N VAL A 210 -4.82 -1.91 3.81
CA VAL A 210 -6.25 -1.89 4.12
C VAL A 210 -7.05 -1.32 2.94
N ALA A 211 -6.62 -0.19 2.38
CA ALA A 211 -7.24 0.44 1.23
C ALA A 211 -7.27 -0.49 0.00
N THR A 212 -6.16 -1.19 -0.27
CA THR A 212 -6.05 -2.14 -1.38
C THR A 212 -6.99 -3.33 -1.20
N VAL A 213 -7.08 -3.89 0.02
CA VAL A 213 -8.02 -4.98 0.31
C VAL A 213 -9.46 -4.53 0.10
N LEU A 214 -9.85 -3.38 0.64
CA LEU A 214 -11.20 -2.84 0.49
C LEU A 214 -11.54 -2.59 -0.99
N CYS A 215 -10.65 -1.92 -1.73
CA CYS A 215 -10.81 -1.68 -3.16
C CYS A 215 -10.90 -2.97 -3.98
N GLY A 216 -10.06 -3.96 -3.68
CA GLY A 216 -10.07 -5.26 -4.35
C GLY A 216 -11.41 -5.97 -4.19
N LEU A 217 -11.96 -5.97 -2.97
CA LEU A 217 -13.25 -6.57 -2.67
C LEU A 217 -14.43 -5.78 -3.27
N ALA A 218 -14.37 -4.45 -3.25
CA ALA A 218 -15.37 -3.58 -3.87
C ALA A 218 -15.48 -3.85 -5.38
N LYS A 219 -14.34 -3.96 -6.07
CA LYS A 219 -14.28 -4.28 -7.51
C LYS A 219 -14.86 -5.65 -7.86
N ARG A 220 -14.79 -6.62 -6.95
CA ARG A 220 -15.41 -7.94 -7.12
C ARG A 220 -16.93 -7.91 -7.01
N ARG A 221 -17.52 -6.82 -6.51
CA ARG A 221 -18.96 -6.70 -6.19
C ARG A 221 -19.45 -7.83 -5.28
N SER A 222 -18.55 -8.39 -4.46
CA SER A 222 -18.89 -9.44 -3.52
C SER A 222 -19.40 -8.81 -2.23
N SER A 223 -20.67 -9.04 -1.88
CA SER A 223 -21.24 -8.62 -0.60
C SER A 223 -20.36 -9.14 0.55
N GLN A 224 -19.87 -8.22 1.38
CA GLN A 224 -19.09 -8.55 2.57
C GLN A 224 -19.95 -8.35 3.82
N PRO A 225 -19.75 -9.15 4.89
CA PRO A 225 -20.40 -8.88 6.15
C PRO A 225 -20.02 -7.49 6.66
N PRO A 226 -21.00 -6.65 7.04
CA PRO A 226 -20.73 -5.27 7.45
C PRO A 226 -19.69 -5.15 8.57
N HIS A 227 -19.78 -5.99 9.60
CA HIS A 227 -18.85 -5.97 10.74
C HIS A 227 -17.38 -6.11 10.30
N TRP A 228 -17.11 -6.93 9.29
CA TRP A 228 -15.75 -7.18 8.81
C TRP A 228 -15.19 -5.98 8.04
N VAL A 229 -16.03 -5.32 7.24
CA VAL A 229 -15.67 -4.07 6.55
C VAL A 229 -15.35 -2.99 7.57
N TRP A 230 -16.14 -2.87 8.63
CA TRP A 230 -15.91 -1.87 9.67
C TRP A 230 -14.68 -2.13 10.54
N LEU A 231 -14.24 -3.39 10.72
CA LEU A 231 -12.94 -3.66 11.34
C LEU A 231 -11.78 -3.07 10.52
N LEU A 232 -11.83 -3.19 9.20
CA LEU A 232 -10.84 -2.60 8.30
C LEU A 232 -10.89 -1.07 8.35
N VAL A 233 -12.09 -0.49 8.34
CA VAL A 233 -12.25 0.97 8.47
C VAL A 233 -11.76 1.47 9.81
N ALA A 234 -12.09 0.78 10.91
CA ALA A 234 -11.63 1.14 12.25
C ALA A 234 -10.10 1.12 12.31
N ARG A 235 -9.46 0.12 11.69
CA ARG A 235 -8.00 0.11 11.55
C ARG A 235 -7.48 1.30 10.76
N GLN A 236 -8.11 1.66 9.66
CA GLN A 236 -7.73 2.84 8.87
C GLN A 236 -7.82 4.13 9.69
N VAL A 237 -8.91 4.30 10.46
CA VAL A 237 -9.12 5.44 11.36
C VAL A 237 -8.08 5.46 12.47
N GLN A 238 -7.77 4.32 13.08
CA GLN A 238 -6.73 4.21 14.10
C GLN A 238 -5.36 4.67 13.57
N LEU A 239 -4.98 4.26 12.36
CA LEU A 239 -3.73 4.69 11.72
C LEU A 239 -3.68 6.21 11.48
N LEU A 240 -4.82 6.80 11.13
CA LEU A 240 -4.97 8.24 10.93
C LEU A 240 -4.84 9.02 12.24
N GLU A 241 -5.45 8.54 13.32
CA GLU A 241 -5.35 9.17 14.63
C GLU A 241 -3.91 9.16 15.15
N VAL A 242 -3.19 8.05 14.97
CA VAL A 242 -1.77 7.94 15.34
C VAL A 242 -0.93 8.97 14.58
N GLN A 243 -1.17 9.15 13.27
CA GLN A 243 -0.47 10.17 12.49
C GLN A 243 -0.80 11.59 12.93
N ARG A 244 -2.07 11.90 13.19
CA ARG A 244 -2.50 13.21 13.65
C ARG A 244 -1.84 13.59 14.99
N ARG A 245 -1.75 12.63 15.92
CA ARG A 245 -1.06 12.84 17.21
C ARG A 245 0.43 13.12 17.00
N ARG A 246 1.10 12.40 16.09
CA ARG A 246 2.52 12.65 15.76
C ARG A 246 2.74 14.05 15.20
N VAL A 247 1.96 14.45 14.19
CA VAL A 247 2.06 15.80 13.59
C VAL A 247 1.78 16.90 14.62
N GLY A 248 0.77 16.70 15.50
CA GLY A 248 0.47 17.66 16.56
C GLY A 248 1.57 17.77 17.63
N LEU A 249 2.25 16.67 17.96
CA LEU A 249 3.39 16.69 18.87
C LEU A 249 4.61 17.37 18.24
N GLU A 250 4.90 17.11 16.96
CA GLU A 250 5.99 17.78 16.23
C GLU A 250 5.76 19.30 16.13
N GLN A 251 4.52 19.73 15.85
CA GLN A 251 4.17 21.16 15.83
C GLN A 251 4.32 21.81 17.20
N ARG A 252 3.96 21.11 18.29
CA ARG A 252 4.13 21.61 19.67
C ARG A 252 5.59 21.63 20.10
N ALA A 253 6.40 20.65 19.70
CA ALA A 253 7.82 20.58 20.02
C ALA A 253 8.65 21.62 19.24
N GLY A 254 8.23 21.98 18.02
CA GLY A 254 8.89 23.02 17.22
C GLY A 254 8.61 24.46 17.69
N LEU A 255 7.59 24.69 18.54
CA LEU A 255 7.22 26.03 19.01
C LEU A 255 8.11 26.59 20.14
N PRO A 256 8.61 25.82 21.13
CA PRO A 256 9.45 26.38 22.19
C PRO A 256 10.95 26.41 21.88
N GLU A 257 11.51 25.54 21.01
CA GLU A 257 12.97 25.54 20.77
C GLU A 257 13.40 26.67 19.81
N ALA A 258 12.59 26.99 18.81
CA ALA A 258 12.82 28.15 17.95
C ALA A 258 12.57 29.48 18.68
N ALA A 259 11.59 29.53 19.59
CA ALA A 259 11.33 30.72 20.41
C ALA A 259 12.39 30.91 21.50
N ALA A 260 12.88 29.83 22.12
CA ALA A 260 13.96 29.88 23.10
C ALA A 260 15.33 30.16 22.45
N ALA A 261 15.60 29.63 21.24
CA ALA A 261 16.81 29.95 20.49
C ALA A 261 16.78 31.38 19.92
N ALA A 262 15.60 31.91 19.55
CA ALA A 262 15.45 33.32 19.17
C ALA A 262 15.63 34.26 20.37
N ALA A 263 15.13 33.89 21.56
CA ALA A 263 15.35 34.66 22.78
C ALA A 263 16.82 34.61 23.24
N ALA A 264 17.45 33.42 23.23
CA ALA A 264 18.87 33.27 23.57
C ALA A 264 19.82 33.87 22.52
N GLY A 265 19.40 33.93 21.25
CA GLY A 265 20.16 34.56 20.17
C GLY A 265 20.11 36.09 20.20
N GLN A 266 19.10 36.70 20.82
CA GLN A 266 19.06 38.16 21.02
C GLN A 266 20.01 38.60 22.13
N ASP A 267 20.11 37.84 23.22
CA ASP A 267 21.07 38.12 24.30
C ASP A 267 22.52 37.82 23.86
N ALA A 268 22.76 36.77 23.06
CA ALA A 268 24.10 36.43 22.55
C ALA A 268 24.56 37.32 21.37
N ALA A 269 23.64 37.94 20.62
CA ALA A 269 23.99 38.88 19.55
C ALA A 269 24.49 40.24 20.11
N GLU A 270 23.92 40.72 21.22
CA GLU A 270 24.45 41.90 21.92
C GLU A 270 25.84 41.62 22.53
N GLU A 271 26.11 40.40 23.00
CA GLU A 271 27.42 40.04 23.57
C GLU A 271 28.49 39.74 22.50
N ALA A 272 28.10 39.25 21.32
CA ALA A 272 29.00 39.02 20.19
C ALA A 272 29.35 40.31 19.41
N GLU A 273 28.45 41.29 19.35
CA GLU A 273 28.73 42.61 18.75
C GLU A 273 29.70 43.44 19.62
N ALA A 274 29.75 43.18 20.93
CA ALA A 274 30.77 43.73 21.83
C ALA A 274 32.15 43.07 21.68
N ALA A 275 32.22 41.80 21.27
CA ALA A 275 33.48 41.06 21.09
C ALA A 275 34.14 41.24 19.70
N ALA A 276 33.38 41.68 18.69
CA ALA A 276 33.87 41.82 17.31
C ALA A 276 34.70 43.09 17.02
N GLN A 277 34.93 43.97 18.01
CA GLN A 277 35.71 45.20 17.83
C GLN A 277 37.21 45.07 18.16
N LEU A 278 37.71 43.87 18.47
CA LEU A 278 39.15 43.65 18.70
C LEU A 278 39.64 42.38 18.00
N GLY A 279 40.49 42.54 16.98
CA GLY A 279 41.46 41.52 16.59
C GLY A 279 41.48 41.14 15.11
N THR A 280 42.22 41.93 14.33
CA THR A 280 42.68 41.60 12.98
C THR A 280 43.81 40.56 12.97
N ALA A 281 43.87 39.81 11.86
CA ALA A 281 45.03 39.13 11.25
C ALA A 281 45.41 37.72 11.73
N GLY A 282 45.31 36.75 10.81
CA GLY A 282 45.81 35.39 10.96
C GLY A 282 45.41 34.49 9.79
N VAL A 283 46.03 34.72 8.62
CA VAL A 283 45.95 33.85 7.44
C VAL A 283 46.69 32.54 7.71
N ALA A 284 46.02 31.40 7.60
CA ALA A 284 46.66 30.10 7.42
C ALA A 284 45.74 29.14 6.65
N GLU A 285 46.35 28.47 5.67
CA GLU A 285 45.73 27.64 4.64
C GLU A 285 45.33 26.24 5.13
N GLN A 286 44.14 25.76 4.69
CA GLN A 286 43.78 24.41 4.19
C GLN A 286 44.03 23.13 5.05
N PRO A 287 43.23 22.02 4.90
CA PRO A 287 42.78 21.48 3.62
C PRO A 287 41.31 21.05 3.49
N VAL A 288 40.91 21.08 2.22
CA VAL A 288 39.67 20.53 1.65
C VAL A 288 39.65 19.01 1.82
N LEU A 289 38.89 18.52 2.80
CA LEU A 289 38.43 17.13 2.82
C LEU A 289 37.13 17.03 2.02
N GLN A 290 37.24 16.49 0.80
CA GLN A 290 36.13 16.11 -0.06
C GLN A 290 35.17 15.19 0.69
N ARG A 291 33.97 15.70 1.04
CA ARG A 291 32.84 14.89 1.49
C ARG A 291 32.28 14.09 0.31
N LEU A 292 32.64 12.81 0.24
CA LEU A 292 31.95 11.81 -0.58
C LEU A 292 30.47 11.71 -0.17
N PRO A 293 29.52 11.72 -1.12
CA PRO A 293 28.10 11.56 -0.82
C PRO A 293 27.78 10.07 -0.62
N GLY A 294 26.99 9.74 0.39
CA GLY A 294 26.21 8.49 0.34
C GLY A 294 26.26 7.57 1.56
N ALA A 295 25.91 8.07 2.74
CA ALA A 295 25.22 7.24 3.72
C ALA A 295 24.07 8.07 4.33
N PRO A 296 22.81 7.66 4.18
CA PRO A 296 21.71 8.36 4.83
C PRO A 296 21.92 8.29 6.34
N SER A 297 22.01 9.45 6.99
CA SER A 297 22.03 9.58 8.45
C SER A 297 20.92 8.73 9.09
N ALA A 298 21.10 8.27 10.34
CA ALA A 298 20.05 7.59 11.11
C ALA A 298 18.74 8.41 11.16
N ALA A 299 18.82 9.74 11.00
CA ALA A 299 17.68 10.63 10.80
C ALA A 299 16.95 10.38 9.47
N ALA A 300 17.66 10.15 8.36
CA ALA A 300 17.09 9.83 7.06
C ALA A 300 16.48 8.41 7.02
N ALA A 301 17.08 7.44 7.72
CA ALA A 301 16.49 6.10 7.89
C ALA A 301 15.20 6.15 8.74
N SER A 302 15.21 6.89 9.84
CA SER A 302 14.01 7.13 10.66
C SER A 302 12.94 7.90 9.89
N ALA A 303 13.33 8.93 9.13
CA ALA A 303 12.42 9.66 8.24
C ALA A 303 11.80 8.76 7.16
N THR A 304 12.57 7.79 6.62
CA THR A 304 12.05 6.84 5.62
C THR A 304 11.07 5.84 6.23
N VAL A 305 11.35 5.32 7.43
CA VAL A 305 10.41 4.44 8.17
C VAL A 305 9.15 5.21 8.58
N THR A 306 9.29 6.47 9.01
CA THR A 306 8.16 7.36 9.33
C THR A 306 7.32 7.66 8.09
N ARG A 307 7.96 7.92 6.94
CA ARG A 307 7.28 8.16 5.65
C ARG A 307 6.52 6.94 5.14
N GLN A 308 7.07 5.73 5.32
CA GLN A 308 6.39 4.48 4.97
C GLN A 308 5.15 4.18 5.84
N GLN A 309 5.06 4.80 7.02
CA GLN A 309 3.91 4.68 7.91
C GLN A 309 2.88 5.78 7.71
N GLN A 310 3.14 6.79 6.87
CA GLN A 310 2.25 7.93 6.66
C GLN A 310 1.14 7.57 5.65
N LEU A 311 -0.11 7.80 6.04
CA LEU A 311 -1.27 7.44 5.24
C LEU A 311 -1.36 8.45 4.10
N GLN A 312 -1.53 7.95 2.88
CA GLN A 312 -1.51 8.79 1.70
C GLN A 312 -2.94 9.25 1.36
N PRO A 313 -3.11 10.39 0.68
CA PRO A 313 -4.44 10.83 0.22
C PRO A 313 -5.16 9.75 -0.60
N ALA A 314 -4.40 9.02 -1.43
CA ALA A 314 -4.87 7.86 -2.19
C ALA A 314 -5.48 6.76 -1.32
N ASP A 315 -4.92 6.48 -0.15
CA ASP A 315 -5.41 5.41 0.75
C ASP A 315 -6.79 5.76 1.33
N ILE A 316 -7.00 7.02 1.72
CA ILE A 316 -8.30 7.48 2.22
C ILE A 316 -9.33 7.50 1.10
N ALA A 317 -8.97 8.07 -0.06
CA ALA A 317 -9.85 8.14 -1.21
C ALA A 317 -10.30 6.74 -1.65
N ALA A 318 -9.37 5.79 -1.75
CA ALA A 318 -9.64 4.39 -2.05
C ALA A 318 -10.54 3.71 -1.01
N THR A 319 -10.29 3.97 0.28
CA THR A 319 -11.11 3.46 1.38
C THR A 319 -12.55 3.98 1.26
N VAL A 320 -12.74 5.29 1.21
CA VAL A 320 -14.06 5.94 1.13
C VAL A 320 -14.82 5.51 -0.13
N TRP A 321 -14.14 5.42 -1.27
CA TRP A 321 -14.73 4.94 -2.53
C TRP A 321 -15.20 3.48 -2.46
N ALA A 322 -14.48 2.61 -1.73
CA ALA A 322 -14.82 1.20 -1.64
C ALA A 322 -16.08 0.94 -0.79
N LEU A 323 -16.38 1.79 0.19
CA LEU A 323 -17.44 1.54 1.18
C LEU A 323 -18.85 1.37 0.59
N PRO A 324 -19.37 2.25 -0.30
CA PRO A 324 -20.69 2.05 -0.91
C PRO A 324 -20.85 0.72 -1.64
N HIS A 325 -19.74 0.17 -2.17
CA HIS A 325 -19.75 -1.08 -2.93
C HIS A 325 -19.69 -2.32 -2.04
N LEU A 326 -19.19 -2.17 -0.81
CA LEU A 326 -19.07 -3.25 0.16
C LEU A 326 -20.27 -3.29 1.11
N LEU A 327 -20.85 -2.12 1.41
CA LEU A 327 -22.00 -1.95 2.30
C LEU A 327 -23.26 -1.88 1.43
N HIS A 328 -23.96 -3.00 1.28
CA HIS A 328 -25.17 -3.03 0.45
C HIS A 328 -26.30 -2.18 1.09
N PRO A 329 -27.00 -1.32 0.33
CA PRO A 329 -28.02 -0.41 0.86
C PRO A 329 -29.29 -1.09 1.38
N THR A 330 -29.49 -2.40 1.11
CA THR A 330 -30.66 -3.16 1.59
C THR A 330 -30.59 -3.57 3.05
N ALA A 331 -29.45 -3.37 3.73
CA ALA A 331 -29.41 -3.56 5.17
C ALA A 331 -30.12 -2.38 5.82
N THR A 332 -31.44 -2.46 6.02
CA THR A 332 -32.26 -1.50 6.77
C THR A 332 -31.65 -1.06 8.12
N SER A 333 -30.65 -1.80 8.64
CA SER A 333 -29.86 -1.48 9.82
C SER A 333 -28.66 -0.53 9.61
N TRP A 334 -28.26 -0.15 8.39
CA TRP A 334 -27.03 0.64 8.19
C TRP A 334 -27.15 2.08 8.74
N LYS A 335 -28.36 2.67 8.68
CA LYS A 335 -28.68 3.97 9.30
C LYS A 335 -28.70 3.92 10.82
N ALA A 336 -28.82 2.74 11.43
CA ALA A 336 -29.05 2.59 12.87
C ALA A 336 -27.75 2.50 13.70
N SER A 337 -26.57 2.35 13.09
CA SER A 337 -25.32 2.22 13.84
C SER A 337 -24.59 3.56 13.99
N ILE A 338 -24.74 4.17 15.17
CA ILE A 338 -24.00 5.37 15.61
C ILE A 338 -22.49 5.22 15.35
N ALA A 339 -21.94 3.99 15.51
CA ALA A 339 -20.53 3.69 15.29
C ALA A 339 -20.07 3.95 13.83
N HIS A 340 -20.93 3.71 12.84
CA HIS A 340 -20.59 3.99 11.44
C HIS A 340 -20.47 5.50 11.19
N GLY A 341 -21.34 6.30 11.79
CA GLY A 341 -21.30 7.76 11.70
C GLY A 341 -20.00 8.33 12.28
N ALA A 342 -19.53 7.81 13.41
CA ALA A 342 -18.25 8.22 14.00
C ALA A 342 -17.06 7.91 13.09
N ALA A 343 -17.01 6.71 12.50
CA ALA A 343 -15.94 6.33 11.57
C ALA A 343 -15.94 7.18 10.29
N LEU A 344 -17.11 7.48 9.72
CA LEU A 344 -17.23 8.35 8.55
C LEU A 344 -16.83 9.80 8.85
N LYS A 345 -17.23 10.33 10.03
CA LYS A 345 -16.76 11.64 10.51
C LYS A 345 -15.24 11.65 10.68
N ALA A 346 -14.64 10.58 11.20
CA ALA A 346 -13.19 10.49 11.34
C ALA A 346 -12.49 10.47 9.97
N LEU A 347 -13.01 9.73 8.98
CA LEU A 347 -12.49 9.74 7.61
C LEU A 347 -12.64 11.11 6.94
N ALA A 348 -13.75 11.81 7.14
CA ALA A 348 -13.97 13.16 6.64
C ALA A 348 -12.97 14.16 7.28
N ALA A 349 -12.83 14.12 8.61
CA ALA A 349 -11.88 14.95 9.33
C ALA A 349 -10.43 14.68 8.92
N ALA A 350 -10.07 13.41 8.68
CA ALA A 350 -8.74 13.02 8.26
C ALA A 350 -8.42 13.37 6.80
N SER A 351 -9.42 13.32 5.91
CA SER A 351 -9.23 13.72 4.50
C SER A 351 -9.14 15.22 4.33
N LEU A 352 -9.79 16.01 5.20
CA LEU A 352 -9.84 17.47 5.12
C LEU A 352 -8.47 18.16 4.89
N PRO A 353 -7.42 17.94 5.70
CA PRO A 353 -6.12 18.57 5.48
C PRO A 353 -5.38 18.06 4.23
N LEU A 354 -5.79 16.92 3.68
CA LEU A 354 -5.17 16.30 2.51
C LEU A 354 -5.83 16.74 1.19
N LEU A 355 -7.04 17.31 1.23
CA LEU A 355 -7.77 17.75 0.04
C LEU A 355 -6.94 18.65 -0.91
N PRO A 356 -6.14 19.62 -0.42
CA PRO A 356 -5.35 20.48 -1.31
C PRO A 356 -4.24 19.74 -2.05
N SER A 357 -3.76 18.58 -1.54
CA SER A 357 -2.70 17.79 -2.17
C SER A 357 -3.22 16.61 -3.00
N CYS A 358 -4.50 16.24 -2.85
CA CYS A 358 -5.14 15.17 -3.61
C CYS A 358 -5.01 15.35 -5.13
N SER A 359 -4.94 14.26 -5.89
CA SER A 359 -5.10 14.28 -7.34
C SER A 359 -6.57 14.49 -7.75
N ALA A 360 -6.82 14.85 -9.01
CA ALA A 360 -8.19 15.01 -9.54
C ALA A 360 -9.01 13.70 -9.42
N ALA A 361 -8.35 12.54 -9.56
CA ALA A 361 -9.01 11.24 -9.42
C ALA A 361 -9.39 10.95 -7.95
N GLU A 362 -8.52 11.29 -7.00
CA GLU A 362 -8.76 11.12 -5.56
C GLU A 362 -9.90 12.02 -5.07
N LEU A 363 -9.94 13.27 -5.51
CA LEU A 363 -11.04 14.20 -5.18
C LEU A 363 -12.40 13.66 -5.65
N VAL A 364 -12.45 13.09 -6.86
CA VAL A 364 -13.67 12.47 -7.41
C VAL A 364 -14.01 11.20 -6.63
N GLN A 365 -13.03 10.37 -6.28
CA GLN A 365 -13.24 9.16 -5.48
C GLN A 365 -13.83 9.47 -4.09
N LEU A 366 -13.31 10.48 -3.40
CA LEU A 366 -13.83 10.94 -2.11
C LEU A 366 -15.29 11.39 -2.22
N ALA A 367 -15.59 12.28 -3.18
CA ALA A 367 -16.95 12.78 -3.39
C ALA A 367 -17.91 11.64 -3.76
N VAL A 368 -17.54 10.78 -4.71
CA VAL A 368 -18.36 9.63 -5.12
C VAL A 368 -18.56 8.64 -3.98
N GLY A 369 -17.55 8.40 -3.16
CA GLY A 369 -17.65 7.52 -2.00
C GLY A 369 -18.60 8.08 -0.95
N PHE A 370 -18.42 9.33 -0.52
CA PHE A 370 -19.34 9.96 0.44
C PHE A 370 -20.76 10.13 -0.10
N GLY A 371 -20.93 10.51 -1.36
CA GLY A 371 -22.24 10.58 -2.02
C GLY A 371 -22.90 9.20 -2.13
N GLY A 372 -22.14 8.15 -2.45
CA GLY A 372 -22.64 6.77 -2.48
C GLY A 372 -23.06 6.26 -1.09
N LEU A 373 -22.44 6.76 -0.03
CA LEU A 373 -22.81 6.51 1.35
C LEU A 373 -23.95 7.42 1.86
N ARG A 374 -24.36 8.42 1.06
CA ARG A 374 -25.27 9.49 1.49
C ARG A 374 -24.83 10.14 2.80
N PHE A 375 -23.53 10.40 2.92
CA PHE A 375 -22.92 10.98 4.11
C PHE A 375 -22.47 12.41 3.80
N TYR A 376 -22.93 13.36 4.62
CA TYR A 376 -22.52 14.76 4.55
C TYR A 376 -21.28 15.00 5.44
N PRO A 377 -20.09 15.28 4.85
CA PRO A 377 -18.86 15.45 5.62
C PRO A 377 -18.75 16.81 6.34
N GLY A 378 -19.66 17.76 6.09
CA GLY A 378 -19.66 19.09 6.68
C GLY A 378 -19.37 20.21 5.66
N ALA A 379 -19.91 21.41 5.91
CA ALA A 379 -19.79 22.57 5.01
C ALA A 379 -18.33 23.00 4.77
N HIS A 380 -17.50 22.97 5.82
CA HIS A 380 -16.08 23.27 5.71
C HIS A 380 -15.36 22.29 4.78
N TRP A 381 -15.67 20.99 4.87
CA TRP A 381 -15.10 19.98 3.98
C TRP A 381 -15.49 20.22 2.54
N LEU A 382 -16.77 20.52 2.26
CA LEU A 382 -17.25 20.81 0.91
C LEU A 382 -16.56 22.03 0.31
N LYS A 383 -16.44 23.13 1.07
CA LYS A 383 -15.76 24.34 0.59
C LYS A 383 -14.29 24.08 0.23
N VAL A 384 -13.55 23.35 1.08
CA VAL A 384 -12.15 23.01 0.80
C VAL A 384 -12.04 22.05 -0.39
N HIS A 385 -12.97 21.09 -0.51
CA HIS A 385 -13.04 20.17 -1.64
C HIS A 385 -13.32 20.90 -2.96
N GLU A 386 -14.29 21.81 -2.98
CA GLU A 386 -14.64 22.65 -4.13
C GLU A 386 -13.45 23.49 -4.59
N ASN A 387 -12.73 24.13 -3.68
CA ASN A 387 -11.51 24.86 -3.99
C ASN A 387 -10.43 23.95 -4.61
N ALA A 388 -10.21 22.76 -4.03
CA ALA A 388 -9.24 21.80 -4.53
C ALA A 388 -9.62 21.26 -5.93
N VAL A 389 -10.91 21.06 -6.17
CA VAL A 389 -11.48 20.67 -7.48
C VAL A 389 -11.31 21.79 -8.49
N ALA A 390 -11.64 23.03 -8.15
CA ALA A 390 -11.53 24.19 -9.04
C ALA A 390 -10.09 24.33 -9.56
N ALA A 391 -9.10 24.19 -8.68
CA ALA A 391 -7.68 24.22 -9.03
C ALA A 391 -7.26 23.12 -10.03
N ARG A 392 -8.01 22.01 -10.13
CA ARG A 392 -7.70 20.85 -11.00
C ARG A 392 -8.72 20.65 -12.11
N TYR A 393 -9.72 21.52 -12.20
CA TYR A 393 -10.84 21.39 -13.12
C TYR A 393 -10.43 21.35 -14.60
N PRO A 394 -9.43 22.16 -15.07
CA PRO A 394 -9.01 22.14 -16.47
C PRO A 394 -8.49 20.77 -16.92
N GLY A 395 -7.79 20.04 -16.05
CA GLY A 395 -7.24 18.70 -16.35
C GLY A 395 -8.23 17.55 -16.15
N MET A 396 -9.47 17.82 -15.73
CA MET A 396 -10.43 16.78 -15.39
C MET A 396 -11.22 16.31 -16.60
N SER A 397 -11.26 14.99 -16.83
CA SER A 397 -12.04 14.40 -17.92
C SER A 397 -13.55 14.68 -17.79
N PRO A 398 -14.31 14.75 -18.90
CA PRO A 398 -15.77 14.95 -18.86
C PRO A 398 -16.50 13.92 -17.98
N ALA A 399 -16.06 12.66 -18.01
CA ALA A 399 -16.63 11.59 -17.19
C ALA A 399 -16.43 11.82 -15.69
N ASN A 400 -15.25 12.29 -15.29
CA ASN A 400 -14.95 12.63 -13.89
C ASN A 400 -15.79 13.82 -13.43
N ARG A 401 -15.94 14.85 -14.27
CA ARG A 401 -16.80 16.01 -13.99
C ARG A 401 -18.26 15.62 -13.80
N ALA A 402 -18.79 14.73 -14.64
CA ALA A 402 -20.16 14.23 -14.53
C ALA A 402 -20.40 13.46 -13.23
N ARG A 403 -19.47 12.55 -12.86
CA ARG A 403 -19.51 11.81 -11.59
C ARG A 403 -19.47 12.73 -10.39
N LEU A 404 -18.60 13.74 -10.44
CA LEU A 404 -18.46 14.71 -9.36
C LEU A 404 -19.74 15.51 -9.12
N ARG A 405 -20.34 16.07 -10.19
CA ARG A 405 -21.61 16.81 -10.08
C ARG A 405 -22.74 15.95 -9.49
N SER A 406 -22.83 14.69 -9.95
CA SER A 406 -23.81 13.74 -9.42
C SER A 406 -23.60 13.48 -7.93
N ALA A 407 -22.35 13.21 -7.53
CA ALA A 407 -22.01 12.91 -6.14
C ALA A 407 -22.25 14.11 -5.20
N VAL A 408 -21.85 15.32 -5.61
CA VAL A 408 -22.05 16.54 -4.82
C VAL A 408 -23.54 16.82 -4.64
N ARG A 409 -24.36 16.68 -5.69
CA ARG A 409 -25.82 16.85 -5.58
C ARG A 409 -26.44 15.91 -4.54
N VAL A 410 -26.01 14.65 -4.51
CA VAL A 410 -26.50 13.66 -3.53
C VAL A 410 -26.08 14.02 -2.10
N MET A 411 -24.86 14.54 -1.90
CA MET A 411 -24.41 14.96 -0.56
C MET A 411 -25.21 16.17 -0.03
N TRP A 412 -25.63 17.10 -0.89
CA TRP A 412 -26.41 18.28 -0.50
C TRP A 412 -27.90 17.99 -0.26
N SER A 413 -28.47 16.96 -0.89
CA SER A 413 -29.90 16.65 -0.71
C SER A 413 -30.22 15.98 0.63
N ASP A 414 -29.22 15.41 1.30
CA ASP A 414 -29.37 14.59 2.51
C ASP A 414 -28.79 15.26 3.77
N GLY A 415 -28.23 16.47 3.67
CA GLY A 415 -27.64 17.24 4.78
C GLY A 415 -28.44 18.50 5.08
#